data_AF-A0A2S7PFJ0-F1
#
_entry.id   AF-A0A2S7PFJ0-F1
#
_cell.length_a   1.000
_cell.length_b   1.000
_cell.length_c   1.000
_cell.angle_alpha   90.00
_cell.angle_beta   90.00
_cell.angle_gamma   90.00
#
_symmetry.space_group_name_H-M   'P 1'
#
loop_
_entity.id
_entity.type
_entity.pdbx_description
1 polymer ?
#
loop_
_entity_poly.entity_id
_entity_poly.type
_entity_poly.pdbx_seq_one_letter_code
_entity_poly.pdbx_strand_id
1 'polypeptide(L)'
;MALPVVKAIEDCSNITKTVLPYLPQLYDLPQQILQSYSNPTELRNLYLATNPLVSAFAFSLALAPIFLLVSEVNKNYSQVDRCWSILPTIYNAHFTAYAHLSGLPTQRLDNLLAFSVLWSLRLTFNYWRKGGYSIGSEDYRWAILREKIPPSLFFVFNVAFISLAQSVLLFLVATPSYVILLAARKGVPWSLADTIFSRGLITLVVIEYFADQQQWDYQNAKQQYLKTAKVQGKYDQESLDRGFVTSGLWSLSRHPNFAAEQAIWVVLYVWGCWTSDVVYNWTFIGAMSYLILFQSSTWFTESISAKKYPDYKEYQQRVGKFLPNIIPTSGAKIEAAKKEAAADKLNKKKVSSGK
;
A
#
# COMPACT_ATOMS: atom_id res chain seq x y z
N MET A 1 -1.91 -18.91 -29.03
CA MET A 1 -3.01 -18.27 -28.28
C MET A 1 -2.44 -17.67 -27.01
N ALA A 2 -2.62 -16.36 -26.80
CA ALA A 2 -1.96 -15.61 -25.72
C ALA A 2 -2.51 -15.89 -24.32
N LEU A 3 -3.81 -16.19 -24.23
CA LEU A 3 -4.46 -16.56 -22.97
C LEU A 3 -4.35 -18.08 -22.73
N PRO A 4 -3.94 -18.52 -21.54
CA PRO A 4 -3.93 -19.91 -21.11
C PRO A 4 -5.23 -20.65 -21.40
N VAL A 5 -5.14 -21.83 -22.02
CA VAL A 5 -6.29 -22.72 -22.20
C VAL A 5 -6.54 -23.46 -20.89
N VAL A 6 -7.52 -22.99 -20.13
CA VAL A 6 -7.92 -23.54 -18.83
C VAL A 6 -9.19 -24.36 -18.97
N LYS A 7 -9.23 -25.57 -18.39
CA LYS A 7 -10.39 -26.47 -18.48
C LYS A 7 -11.41 -26.14 -17.39
N ALA A 8 -10.94 -26.05 -16.16
CA ALA A 8 -11.73 -25.74 -14.97
C ALA A 8 -11.52 -24.28 -14.53
N ILE A 9 -12.35 -23.76 -13.62
CA ILE A 9 -12.25 -22.36 -13.14
C ILE A 9 -11.04 -22.18 -12.20
N GLU A 10 -10.74 -23.23 -11.44
CA GLU A 10 -9.63 -23.38 -10.50
C GLU A 10 -8.28 -23.28 -11.22
N ASP A 11 -8.24 -23.75 -12.47
CA ASP A 11 -7.07 -23.70 -13.34
C ASP A 11 -6.63 -22.28 -13.67
N CYS A 12 -7.53 -21.28 -13.59
CA CYS A 12 -7.18 -19.86 -13.76
C CYS A 12 -6.13 -19.38 -12.75
N SER A 13 -6.06 -20.04 -11.60
CA SER A 13 -5.13 -19.72 -10.52
C SER A 13 -3.90 -20.64 -10.46
N ASN A 14 -3.78 -21.60 -11.39
CA ASN A 14 -2.69 -22.58 -11.40
C ASN A 14 -1.46 -22.08 -12.18
N ILE A 15 -0.36 -21.82 -11.48
CA ILE A 15 0.86 -21.23 -12.05
C ILE A 15 1.47 -22.06 -13.19
N THR A 16 1.42 -23.40 -13.09
CA THR A 16 1.96 -24.32 -14.10
C THR A 16 1.14 -24.32 -15.38
N LYS A 17 -0.14 -23.97 -15.30
CA LYS A 17 -1.03 -23.87 -16.46
C LYS A 17 -1.07 -22.45 -17.04
N THR A 18 -0.96 -21.42 -16.20
CA THR A 18 -1.23 -20.04 -16.62
C THR A 18 0.00 -19.16 -16.80
N VAL A 19 1.12 -19.48 -16.13
CA VAL A 19 2.31 -18.63 -16.11
C VAL A 19 3.51 -19.34 -16.74
N LEU A 20 3.90 -20.50 -16.21
CA LEU A 20 5.14 -21.19 -16.62
C LEU A 20 5.24 -21.46 -18.13
N PRO A 21 4.18 -21.88 -18.84
CA PRO A 21 4.24 -22.12 -20.28
C PRO A 21 4.49 -20.86 -21.11
N TYR A 22 4.27 -19.68 -20.53
CA TYR A 22 4.37 -18.39 -21.19
C TYR A 22 5.65 -17.64 -20.84
N LEU A 23 6.47 -18.14 -19.91
CA LEU A 23 7.76 -17.53 -19.56
C LEU A 23 8.70 -17.31 -20.76
N PRO A 24 8.77 -18.19 -21.78
CA PRO A 24 9.58 -17.93 -22.98
C PRO A 24 9.28 -16.58 -23.64
N GLN A 25 8.01 -16.14 -23.62
CA GLN A 25 7.61 -14.85 -24.20
C GLN A 25 8.33 -13.66 -23.54
N LEU A 26 8.75 -13.77 -22.28
CA LEU A 26 9.48 -12.70 -21.59
C LEU A 26 10.83 -12.41 -22.25
N TYR A 27 11.50 -13.45 -22.74
CA TYR A 27 12.82 -13.32 -23.37
C TYR A 27 12.72 -12.81 -24.80
N ASP A 28 11.67 -13.21 -25.53
CA ASP A 28 11.47 -12.84 -26.93
C ASP A 28 10.87 -11.42 -27.09
N LEU A 29 10.10 -10.96 -26.10
CA LEU A 29 9.32 -9.72 -26.17
C LEU A 29 10.15 -8.46 -26.52
N PRO A 30 11.35 -8.21 -25.95
CA PRO A 30 12.14 -7.03 -26.31
C PRO A 30 12.49 -6.98 -27.80
N GLN A 31 12.87 -8.13 -28.39
CA GLN A 31 13.21 -8.21 -29.80
C GLN A 31 11.97 -8.01 -30.69
N GLN A 32 10.83 -8.59 -30.31
CA GLN A 32 9.57 -8.44 -31.04
C GLN A 32 9.07 -6.98 -31.01
N ILE A 33 9.21 -6.29 -29.87
CA ILE A 33 8.89 -4.85 -29.77
C ILE A 33 9.79 -4.04 -30.70
N LEU A 34 11.10 -4.31 -30.73
CA LEU A 34 12.05 -3.61 -31.61
C LEU A 34 11.78 -3.85 -33.09
N GLN A 35 11.17 -4.97 -33.47
CA GLN A 35 10.79 -5.25 -34.86
C GLN A 35 9.50 -4.54 -35.26
N SER A 36 8.57 -4.38 -34.32
CA SER A 36 7.22 -3.86 -34.61
C SER A 36 6.97 -2.42 -34.17
N TYR A 37 7.93 -1.73 -33.53
CA TYR A 37 7.72 -0.41 -32.90
C TYR A 37 7.18 0.68 -33.84
N SER A 38 7.46 0.58 -35.14
CA SER A 38 7.03 1.54 -36.16
C SER A 38 5.62 1.29 -36.70
N ASN A 39 5.02 0.12 -36.43
CA ASN A 39 3.71 -0.28 -36.95
C ASN A 39 2.69 -0.50 -35.81
N PRO A 40 1.72 0.43 -35.63
CA PRO A 40 0.71 0.31 -34.58
C PRO A 40 -0.13 -0.97 -34.63
N THR A 41 -0.39 -1.49 -35.83
CA THR A 41 -1.18 -2.72 -36.01
C THR A 41 -0.40 -3.94 -35.52
N GLU A 42 0.90 -4.01 -35.84
CA GLU A 42 1.77 -5.08 -35.35
C GLU A 42 1.96 -5.01 -33.83
N LEU A 43 2.12 -3.81 -33.26
CA LEU A 43 2.17 -3.65 -31.80
C LEU A 43 0.89 -4.12 -31.12
N ARG A 44 -0.27 -3.79 -31.68
CA ARG A 44 -1.56 -4.28 -31.16
C ARG A 44 -1.66 -5.80 -31.25
N ASN A 45 -1.22 -6.40 -32.36
CA ASN A 45 -1.23 -7.85 -32.53
C ASN A 45 -0.26 -8.53 -31.57
N LEU A 46 0.94 -7.98 -31.39
CA LEU A 46 1.93 -8.45 -30.42
C LEU A 46 1.40 -8.37 -28.98
N TYR A 47 0.78 -7.25 -28.63
CA TYR A 47 0.14 -7.06 -27.33
C TYR A 47 -0.90 -8.14 -27.04
N LEU A 48 -1.80 -8.44 -27.98
CA LEU A 48 -2.81 -9.49 -27.85
C LEU A 48 -2.28 -10.91 -28.04
N ALA A 49 -1.07 -11.07 -28.57
CA ALA A 49 -0.38 -12.36 -28.72
C ALA A 49 0.46 -12.74 -27.48
N THR A 50 0.79 -11.74 -26.64
CA THR A 50 1.56 -11.92 -25.42
C THR A 50 0.64 -12.14 -24.23
N ASN A 51 0.97 -13.10 -23.36
CA ASN A 51 0.23 -13.30 -22.12
C ASN A 51 0.25 -12.00 -21.30
N PRO A 52 -0.91 -11.45 -20.88
CA PRO A 52 -0.95 -10.13 -20.27
C PRO A 52 -0.15 -10.06 -18.96
N LEU A 53 0.00 -11.18 -18.23
CA LEU A 53 0.86 -11.23 -17.05
C LEU A 53 2.33 -11.03 -17.43
N VAL A 54 2.79 -11.64 -18.53
CA VAL A 54 4.16 -11.50 -19.03
C VAL A 54 4.43 -10.06 -19.46
N SER A 55 3.50 -9.43 -20.18
CA SER A 55 3.63 -8.02 -20.56
C SER A 55 3.76 -7.10 -19.33
N ALA A 56 2.91 -7.31 -18.31
CA ALA A 56 2.94 -6.55 -17.08
C ALA A 56 4.24 -6.77 -16.29
N PHE A 57 4.71 -8.01 -16.22
CA PHE A 57 5.97 -8.34 -15.54
C PHE A 57 7.18 -7.75 -16.28
N ALA A 58 7.22 -7.87 -17.61
CA ALA A 58 8.25 -7.25 -18.44
C ALA A 58 8.30 -5.73 -18.25
N PHE A 59 7.15 -5.08 -18.18
CA PHE A 59 7.06 -3.65 -17.87
C PHE A 59 7.64 -3.33 -16.49
N SER A 60 7.32 -4.12 -15.46
CA SER A 60 7.89 -3.94 -14.11
C SER A 60 9.42 -4.08 -14.06
N LEU A 61 9.97 -5.02 -14.83
CA LEU A 61 11.41 -5.23 -14.96
C LEU A 61 12.09 -4.09 -15.75
N ALA A 62 11.43 -3.56 -16.78
CA ALA A 62 11.93 -2.44 -17.56
C ALA A 62 11.99 -1.13 -16.76
N LEU A 63 11.12 -0.95 -15.76
CA LEU A 63 11.14 0.21 -14.86
C LEU A 63 12.29 0.18 -13.85
N ALA A 64 12.73 -1.01 -13.40
CA ALA A 64 13.78 -1.15 -12.40
C ALA A 64 15.11 -0.43 -12.76
N PRO A 65 15.70 -0.60 -13.97
CA PRO A 65 16.90 0.14 -14.34
C PRO A 65 16.67 1.64 -14.44
N ILE A 66 15.46 2.09 -14.81
CA ILE A 66 15.11 3.52 -14.83
C ILE A 66 15.13 4.08 -13.41
N PHE A 67 14.50 3.41 -12.45
CA PHE A 67 14.54 3.82 -11.04
C PHE A 67 15.96 3.84 -10.49
N LEU A 68 16.78 2.85 -10.82
CA LEU A 68 18.17 2.80 -10.40
C LEU A 68 18.97 3.98 -10.97
N LEU A 69 18.90 4.21 -12.28
CA LEU A 69 19.64 5.28 -12.93
C LEU A 69 19.21 6.66 -12.40
N VAL A 70 17.90 6.92 -12.34
CA VAL A 70 17.39 8.21 -11.90
C VAL A 70 17.68 8.45 -10.41
N SER A 71 17.62 7.41 -9.57
CA SER A 71 17.94 7.56 -8.14
C SER A 71 19.42 7.81 -7.90
N GLU A 72 20.31 7.15 -8.64
CA GLU A 72 21.76 7.34 -8.52
C GLU A 72 22.24 8.67 -9.08
N VAL A 73 21.70 9.11 -10.22
CA VAL A 73 22.05 10.41 -10.83
C VAL A 73 21.62 11.57 -9.91
N ASN A 74 20.41 11.50 -9.35
CA ASN A 74 19.88 12.57 -8.52
C ASN A 74 20.23 12.42 -7.03
N LYS A 75 20.84 11.30 -6.63
CA LYS A 75 21.05 10.89 -5.23
C LYS A 75 19.78 11.01 -4.38
N ASN A 76 18.65 10.69 -5.00
CA ASN A 76 17.31 10.74 -4.41
C ASN A 76 16.63 9.40 -4.65
N TYR A 77 16.42 8.64 -3.58
CA TYR A 77 15.97 7.24 -3.66
C TYR A 77 14.45 7.09 -3.57
N SER A 78 13.71 8.21 -3.57
CA SER A 78 12.25 8.25 -3.62
C SER A 78 11.67 8.22 -5.04
N GLN A 79 12.46 7.82 -6.06
CA GLN A 79 11.96 7.75 -7.44
C GLN A 79 10.82 6.75 -7.58
N VAL A 80 11.00 5.56 -7.02
CA VAL A 80 9.96 4.54 -6.99
C VAL A 80 8.79 5.00 -6.12
N ASP A 81 9.03 5.65 -4.97
CA ASP A 81 8.01 6.17 -4.04
C ASP A 81 6.98 7.08 -4.76
N ARG A 82 7.43 7.86 -5.75
CA ARG A 82 6.57 8.73 -6.57
C ARG A 82 5.61 7.95 -7.47
N CYS A 83 5.96 6.72 -7.83
CA CYS A 83 5.22 5.83 -8.71
C CYS A 83 4.34 4.83 -7.95
N TRP A 84 4.51 4.69 -6.63
CA TRP A 84 3.74 3.78 -5.78
C TRP A 84 2.24 3.95 -5.94
N SER A 85 1.75 5.19 -6.01
CA SER A 85 0.33 5.51 -6.15
C SER A 85 -0.24 5.30 -7.54
N ILE A 86 0.58 4.95 -8.54
CA ILE A 86 0.21 4.95 -9.95
C ILE A 86 0.33 3.55 -10.55
N LEU A 87 1.45 2.87 -10.29
CA LEU A 87 1.79 1.62 -10.99
C LEU A 87 0.78 0.49 -10.78
N PRO A 88 0.27 0.19 -9.56
CA PRO A 88 -0.75 -0.84 -9.38
C PRO A 88 -2.00 -0.60 -10.24
N THR A 89 -2.42 0.65 -10.38
CA THR A 89 -3.56 1.03 -11.22
C THR A 89 -3.23 0.91 -12.71
N ILE A 90 -2.00 1.21 -13.14
CA ILE A 90 -1.57 0.95 -14.52
C ILE A 90 -1.65 -0.55 -14.83
N TYR A 91 -1.19 -1.43 -13.93
CA TYR A 91 -1.29 -2.87 -14.14
C TYR A 91 -2.75 -3.34 -14.19
N ASN A 92 -3.60 -2.86 -13.28
CA ASN A 92 -5.04 -3.15 -13.30
C ASN A 92 -5.70 -2.66 -14.60
N ALA A 93 -5.37 -1.45 -15.05
CA ALA A 93 -5.86 -0.89 -16.30
C ALA A 93 -5.41 -1.71 -17.51
N HIS A 94 -4.16 -2.19 -17.50
CA HIS A 94 -3.64 -3.09 -18.52
C HIS A 94 -4.44 -4.40 -18.60
N PHE A 95 -4.72 -5.06 -17.47
CA PHE A 95 -5.54 -6.27 -17.47
C PHE A 95 -6.97 -5.99 -17.95
N THR A 96 -7.59 -4.90 -17.49
CA THR A 96 -8.95 -4.51 -17.93
C THR A 96 -8.97 -4.20 -19.43
N ALA A 97 -8.02 -3.43 -19.95
CA ALA A 97 -7.92 -3.11 -21.37
C ALA A 97 -7.70 -4.36 -22.23
N TYR A 98 -6.85 -5.28 -21.77
CA TYR A 98 -6.63 -6.56 -22.45
C TYR A 98 -7.94 -7.36 -22.57
N ALA A 99 -8.75 -7.41 -21.50
CA ALA A 99 -10.02 -8.11 -21.49
C ALA A 99 -11.04 -7.50 -22.47
N HIS A 100 -11.14 -6.16 -22.51
CA HIS A 100 -11.98 -5.44 -23.49
C HIS A 100 -11.54 -5.74 -24.92
N LEU A 101 -10.25 -5.64 -25.21
CA LEU A 101 -9.70 -5.91 -26.55
C LEU A 101 -9.84 -7.37 -26.98
N SER A 102 -9.94 -8.29 -26.02
CA SER A 102 -10.15 -9.73 -26.24
C SER A 102 -11.64 -10.12 -26.27
N GLY A 103 -12.57 -9.17 -26.12
CA GLY A 103 -14.01 -9.44 -26.11
C GLY A 103 -14.50 -10.27 -24.93
N LEU A 104 -13.83 -10.19 -23.78
CA LEU A 104 -14.20 -10.93 -22.57
C LEU A 104 -15.25 -10.16 -21.73
N PRO A 105 -16.04 -10.83 -20.88
CA PRO A 105 -16.87 -10.15 -19.88
C PRO A 105 -16.01 -9.33 -18.91
N THR A 106 -16.17 -8.01 -18.90
CA THR A 106 -15.26 -7.10 -18.16
C THR A 106 -15.82 -6.57 -16.85
N GLN A 107 -17.07 -6.86 -16.48
CA GLN A 107 -17.76 -6.23 -15.34
C GLN A 107 -16.97 -6.25 -14.02
N ARG A 108 -16.29 -7.38 -13.68
CA ARG A 108 -15.40 -7.49 -12.51
C ARG A 108 -14.16 -6.60 -12.64
N LEU A 109 -13.50 -6.65 -13.79
CA LEU A 109 -12.30 -5.87 -14.09
C LEU A 109 -12.59 -4.37 -14.15
N ASP A 110 -13.77 -3.97 -14.61
CA ASP A 110 -14.21 -2.57 -14.65
C ASP A 110 -14.44 -2.03 -13.23
N ASN A 111 -15.10 -2.80 -12.35
CA ASN A 111 -15.27 -2.42 -10.94
C ASN A 111 -13.94 -2.39 -10.18
N LEU A 112 -13.04 -3.34 -10.47
CA LEU A 112 -11.68 -3.37 -9.92
C LEU A 112 -10.90 -2.14 -10.37
N LEU A 113 -10.94 -1.81 -11.66
CA LEU A 113 -10.28 -0.62 -12.19
C LEU A 113 -10.86 0.66 -11.57
N ALA A 114 -12.18 0.76 -11.41
CA ALA A 114 -12.82 1.92 -10.79
C ALA A 114 -12.33 2.13 -9.34
N PHE A 115 -12.27 1.05 -8.53
CA PHE A 115 -11.65 1.12 -7.20
C PHE A 115 -10.18 1.58 -7.28
N SER A 116 -9.40 0.96 -8.17
CA SER A 116 -7.97 1.22 -8.30
C SER A 116 -7.68 2.67 -8.72
N VAL A 117 -8.53 3.24 -9.59
CA VAL A 117 -8.46 4.65 -9.99
C VAL A 117 -8.74 5.55 -8.79
N LEU A 118 -9.79 5.29 -8.00
CA LEU A 118 -10.09 6.08 -6.81
C LEU A 118 -8.98 6.00 -5.75
N TRP A 119 -8.43 4.81 -5.53
CA TRP A 119 -7.26 4.58 -4.67
C TRP A 119 -6.05 5.38 -5.16
N SER A 120 -5.75 5.32 -6.47
CA SER A 120 -4.63 6.05 -7.07
C SER A 120 -4.78 7.56 -6.96
N LEU A 121 -5.98 8.08 -7.24
CA LEU A 121 -6.28 9.51 -7.12
C LEU A 121 -6.10 9.97 -5.67
N ARG A 122 -6.64 9.23 -4.69
CA ARG A 122 -6.47 9.53 -3.25
C ARG A 122 -4.99 9.57 -2.89
N LEU A 123 -4.25 8.51 -3.17
CA LEU A 123 -2.87 8.37 -2.71
C LEU A 123 -1.95 9.38 -3.40
N THR A 124 -2.14 9.60 -4.70
CA THR A 124 -1.40 10.61 -5.48
C THR A 124 -1.68 12.01 -4.95
N PHE A 125 -2.94 12.36 -4.68
CA PHE A 125 -3.30 13.64 -4.06
C PHE A 125 -2.67 13.80 -2.67
N ASN A 126 -2.71 12.75 -1.85
CA ASN A 126 -2.13 12.77 -0.50
C ASN A 126 -0.60 12.92 -0.53
N TYR A 127 0.07 12.33 -1.50
CA TYR A 127 1.52 12.47 -1.68
C TYR A 127 1.88 13.84 -2.26
N TRP A 128 1.12 14.33 -3.25
CA TRP A 128 1.29 15.66 -3.84
C TRP A 128 1.14 16.78 -2.82
N ARG A 129 0.06 16.79 -2.03
CA ARG A 129 -0.18 17.86 -1.04
C ARG A 129 0.91 17.93 0.04
N LYS A 130 1.58 16.80 0.32
CA LYS A 130 2.74 16.72 1.23
C LYS A 130 4.05 17.20 0.60
N GLY A 131 4.04 17.62 -0.67
CA GLY A 131 5.23 18.03 -1.42
C GLY A 131 6.06 16.88 -1.97
N GLY A 132 5.51 15.66 -2.06
CA GLY A 132 6.24 14.47 -2.52
C GLY A 132 6.72 14.53 -3.98
N TYR A 133 6.09 15.38 -4.79
CA TYR A 133 6.48 15.64 -6.19
C TYR A 133 7.30 16.92 -6.36
N SER A 134 7.61 17.64 -5.28
CA SER A 134 8.47 18.83 -5.35
C SER A 134 9.91 18.43 -5.70
N ILE A 135 10.61 19.31 -6.41
CA ILE A 135 12.02 19.10 -6.77
C ILE A 135 12.84 18.93 -5.50
N GLY A 136 13.67 17.88 -5.46
CA GLY A 136 14.49 17.54 -4.28
C GLY A 136 13.75 16.85 -3.13
N SER A 137 12.42 16.67 -3.21
CA SER A 137 11.66 15.96 -2.18
C SER A 137 12.08 14.48 -2.11
N GLU A 138 12.48 14.05 -0.92
CA GLU A 138 12.89 12.68 -0.59
C GLU A 138 12.27 12.27 0.75
N ASP A 139 11.90 11.01 0.88
CA ASP A 139 11.50 10.45 2.17
C ASP A 139 12.68 10.48 3.15
N TYR A 140 12.46 11.13 4.30
CA TYR A 140 13.45 11.30 5.36
C TYR A 140 14.06 9.98 5.86
N ARG A 141 13.36 8.85 5.71
CA ARG A 141 13.83 7.51 6.07
C ARG A 141 15.07 7.11 5.29
N TRP A 142 15.19 7.53 4.04
CA TRP A 142 16.36 7.23 3.22
C TRP A 142 17.62 7.91 3.75
N ALA A 143 17.53 9.17 4.19
CA ALA A 143 18.65 9.87 4.81
C ALA A 143 19.17 9.14 6.06
N ILE A 144 18.25 8.73 6.94
CA ILE A 144 18.60 8.00 8.18
C ILE A 144 19.23 6.63 7.87
N LEU A 145 18.78 5.94 6.81
CA LEU A 145 19.38 4.66 6.39
C LEU A 145 20.77 4.86 5.79
N ARG A 146 20.98 5.90 4.98
CA ARG A 146 22.30 6.22 4.40
C ARG A 146 23.35 6.52 5.46
N GLU A 147 22.98 7.14 6.57
CA GLU A 147 23.90 7.40 7.68
C GLU A 147 24.38 6.11 8.38
N LYS A 148 23.65 5.00 8.23
CA LYS A 148 23.93 3.73 8.93
C LYS A 148 24.53 2.65 8.05
N ILE A 149 24.48 2.82 6.73
CA ILE A 149 24.84 1.79 5.76
C ILE A 149 26.01 2.30 4.91
N PRO A 150 27.12 1.55 4.77
CA PRO A 150 28.22 1.92 3.89
C PRO A 150 27.75 2.15 2.43
N PRO A 151 28.36 3.09 1.68
CA PRO A 151 27.89 3.45 0.34
C PRO A 151 27.76 2.29 -0.65
N SER A 152 28.71 1.33 -0.63
CA SER A 152 28.66 0.14 -1.49
C SER A 152 27.48 -0.77 -1.18
N LEU A 153 27.20 -1.00 0.10
CA LEU A 153 26.05 -1.77 0.55
C LEU A 153 24.74 -1.03 0.27
N PHE A 154 24.73 0.30 0.39
CA PHE A 154 23.57 1.12 0.04
C PHE A 154 23.26 1.05 -1.47
N PHE A 155 24.29 1.03 -2.33
CA PHE A 155 24.10 0.81 -3.76
C PHE A 155 23.49 -0.57 -4.05
N VAL A 156 24.00 -1.64 -3.45
CA VAL A 156 23.41 -2.99 -3.60
C VAL A 156 21.96 -3.01 -3.11
N PHE A 157 21.68 -2.33 -2.00
CA PHE A 157 20.33 -2.16 -1.47
C PHE A 157 19.43 -1.36 -2.43
N ASN A 158 19.95 -0.32 -3.10
CA ASN A 158 19.22 0.42 -4.12
C ASN A 158 18.87 -0.48 -5.32
N VAL A 159 19.85 -1.24 -5.83
CA VAL A 159 19.64 -2.18 -6.95
C VAL A 159 18.59 -3.24 -6.59
N ALA A 160 18.81 -3.96 -5.51
CA ALA A 160 18.00 -5.14 -5.18
C ALA A 160 16.63 -4.77 -4.60
N PHE A 161 16.58 -3.81 -3.68
CA PHE A 161 15.36 -3.51 -2.93
C PHE A 161 14.61 -2.30 -3.48
N ILE A 162 15.24 -1.12 -3.50
CA ILE A 162 14.56 0.15 -3.84
C ILE A 162 14.09 0.11 -5.29
N SER A 163 14.95 -0.30 -6.22
CA SER A 163 14.66 -0.24 -7.65
C SER A 163 13.95 -1.50 -8.15
N LEU A 164 14.49 -2.69 -7.88
CA LEU A 164 13.94 -3.95 -8.39
C LEU A 164 12.76 -4.46 -7.56
N ALA A 165 12.97 -4.78 -6.28
CA ALA A 165 11.94 -5.43 -5.47
C ALA A 165 10.67 -4.58 -5.33
N GLN A 166 10.78 -3.26 -5.16
CA GLN A 166 9.60 -2.41 -5.10
C GLN A 166 8.84 -2.33 -6.44
N SER A 167 9.54 -2.23 -7.58
CA SER A 167 8.88 -2.24 -8.90
C SER A 167 8.11 -3.55 -9.14
N VAL A 168 8.74 -4.68 -8.82
CA VAL A 168 8.12 -6.01 -8.92
C VAL A 168 6.97 -6.15 -7.91
N LEU A 169 7.11 -5.64 -6.68
CA LEU A 169 6.04 -5.68 -5.68
C LEU A 169 4.77 -4.96 -6.14
N LEU A 170 4.91 -3.76 -6.75
CA LEU A 170 3.78 -3.00 -7.27
C LEU A 170 3.06 -3.73 -8.41
N PHE A 171 3.78 -4.53 -9.18
CA PHE A 171 3.19 -5.49 -10.12
C PHE A 171 2.49 -6.64 -9.39
N LEU A 172 3.17 -7.28 -8.43
CA LEU A 172 2.68 -8.47 -7.74
C LEU A 172 1.34 -8.22 -7.04
N VAL A 173 1.12 -7.05 -6.43
CA VAL A 173 -0.17 -6.73 -5.79
C VAL A 173 -1.34 -6.61 -6.77
N ALA A 174 -1.07 -6.35 -8.05
CA ALA A 174 -2.09 -6.30 -9.11
C ALA A 174 -2.35 -7.67 -9.77
N THR A 175 -1.57 -8.71 -9.44
CA THR A 175 -1.73 -10.05 -10.04
C THR A 175 -3.07 -10.74 -9.79
N PRO A 176 -3.84 -10.48 -8.71
CA PRO A 176 -5.19 -11.03 -8.60
C PRO A 176 -6.11 -10.63 -9.77
N SER A 177 -5.90 -9.45 -10.37
CA SER A 177 -6.62 -8.97 -11.55
C SER A 177 -6.39 -9.87 -12.77
N TYR A 178 -5.21 -10.47 -12.89
CA TYR A 178 -4.93 -11.46 -13.93
C TYR A 178 -5.75 -12.74 -13.74
N VAL A 179 -5.87 -13.23 -12.50
CA VAL A 179 -6.71 -14.40 -12.19
C VAL A 179 -8.19 -14.11 -12.52
N ILE A 180 -8.68 -12.93 -12.15
CA ILE A 180 -10.05 -12.48 -12.47
C ILE A 180 -10.26 -12.39 -13.99
N LEU A 181 -9.25 -11.90 -14.74
CA LEU A 181 -9.29 -11.86 -16.21
C LEU A 181 -9.41 -13.27 -16.81
N LEU A 182 -8.60 -14.23 -16.34
CA LEU A 182 -8.69 -15.60 -16.83
C LEU A 182 -10.04 -16.24 -16.52
N ALA A 183 -10.57 -15.99 -15.32
CA ALA A 183 -11.88 -16.48 -14.90
C ALA A 183 -13.03 -15.90 -15.74
N ALA A 184 -12.90 -14.67 -16.25
CA ALA A 184 -13.91 -14.06 -17.14
C ALA A 184 -14.19 -14.91 -18.39
N ARG A 185 -13.21 -15.68 -18.89
CA ARG A 185 -13.39 -16.59 -20.03
C ARG A 185 -14.39 -17.72 -19.76
N LYS A 186 -14.60 -18.07 -18.50
CA LYS A 186 -15.55 -19.11 -18.09
C LYS A 186 -16.99 -18.58 -17.98
N GLY A 187 -17.21 -17.28 -18.22
CA GLY A 187 -18.54 -16.68 -18.28
C GLY A 187 -19.30 -16.72 -16.95
N VAL A 188 -18.59 -16.80 -15.82
CA VAL A 188 -19.23 -16.83 -14.49
C VAL A 188 -19.97 -15.51 -14.27
N PRO A 189 -21.29 -15.54 -14.02
CA PRO A 189 -22.09 -14.32 -13.85
C PRO A 189 -21.67 -13.55 -12.59
N TRP A 190 -21.99 -12.27 -12.55
CA TRP A 190 -21.78 -11.43 -11.36
C TRP A 190 -22.56 -11.98 -10.15
N SER A 191 -21.91 -12.07 -8.99
CA SER A 191 -22.47 -12.61 -7.76
C SER A 191 -22.61 -11.54 -6.67
N LEU A 192 -23.36 -11.86 -5.61
CA LEU A 192 -23.43 -10.99 -4.42
C LEU A 192 -22.05 -10.79 -3.77
N ALA A 193 -21.19 -11.82 -3.80
CA ALA A 193 -19.83 -11.73 -3.28
C ALA A 193 -19.00 -10.69 -4.06
N ASP A 194 -19.16 -10.61 -5.39
CA ASP A 194 -18.48 -9.58 -6.20
C ASP A 194 -18.91 -8.16 -5.79
N THR A 195 -20.19 -7.97 -5.46
CA THR A 195 -20.69 -6.71 -4.90
C THR A 195 -20.03 -6.41 -3.56
N ILE A 196 -19.94 -7.39 -2.65
CA ILE A 196 -19.32 -7.22 -1.33
C ILE A 196 -17.84 -6.87 -1.45
N PHE A 197 -17.06 -7.58 -2.28
CA PHE A 197 -15.65 -7.29 -2.50
C PHE A 197 -15.44 -5.91 -3.12
N SER A 198 -16.15 -5.60 -4.21
CA SER A 198 -16.04 -4.32 -4.90
C SER A 198 -16.39 -3.15 -3.96
N ARG A 199 -17.50 -3.23 -3.23
CA ARG A 199 -17.91 -2.16 -2.31
C ARG A 199 -17.03 -2.09 -1.07
N GLY A 200 -16.57 -3.23 -0.56
CA GLY A 200 -15.61 -3.29 0.54
C GLY A 200 -14.29 -2.57 0.21
N LEU A 201 -13.76 -2.77 -0.99
CA LEU A 201 -12.56 -2.05 -1.46
C LEU A 201 -12.78 -0.53 -1.49
N ILE A 202 -13.94 -0.07 -1.99
CA ILE A 202 -14.29 1.36 -1.97
C ILE A 202 -14.40 1.88 -0.53
N THR A 203 -15.05 1.14 0.37
CA THR A 203 -15.14 1.51 1.79
C THR A 203 -13.77 1.65 2.43
N LEU A 204 -12.83 0.75 2.11
CA LEU A 204 -11.45 0.85 2.61
C LEU A 204 -10.75 2.12 2.09
N VAL A 205 -10.90 2.47 0.81
CA VAL A 205 -10.37 3.74 0.26
C VAL A 205 -10.96 4.97 0.97
N VAL A 206 -12.25 4.92 1.33
CA VAL A 206 -12.88 5.99 2.12
C VAL A 206 -12.29 6.09 3.53
N ILE A 207 -12.01 4.96 4.18
CA ILE A 207 -11.34 4.94 5.50
C ILE A 207 -9.94 5.56 5.39
N GLU A 208 -9.17 5.21 4.35
CA GLU A 208 -7.85 5.80 4.09
C GLU A 208 -7.95 7.32 3.91
N TYR A 209 -8.93 7.79 3.13
CA TYR A 209 -9.15 9.20 2.88
C TYR A 209 -9.37 9.98 4.18
N PHE A 210 -10.24 9.49 5.07
CA PHE A 210 -10.47 10.12 6.36
C PHE A 210 -9.26 10.04 7.30
N ALA A 211 -8.55 8.91 7.33
CA ALA A 211 -7.33 8.75 8.13
C ALA A 211 -6.23 9.72 7.69
N ASP A 212 -6.03 9.83 6.37
CA ASP A 212 -5.08 10.77 5.76
C ASP A 212 -5.47 12.22 6.04
N GLN A 213 -6.77 12.56 5.96
CA GLN A 213 -7.26 13.92 6.25
C GLN A 213 -7.07 14.31 7.72
N GLN A 214 -7.36 13.40 8.66
CA GLN A 214 -7.12 13.63 10.09
C GLN A 214 -5.64 13.93 10.37
N GLN A 215 -4.73 13.17 9.77
CA GLN A 215 -3.29 13.40 9.89
C GLN A 215 -2.88 14.73 9.26
N TRP A 216 -3.42 15.06 8.08
CA TRP A 216 -3.12 16.30 7.38
C TRP A 216 -3.53 17.54 8.19
N ASP A 217 -4.77 17.56 8.70
CA ASP A 217 -5.29 18.64 9.53
C ASP A 217 -4.41 18.84 10.78
N TYR A 218 -4.03 17.74 11.44
CA TYR A 218 -3.20 17.79 12.64
C TYR A 218 -1.80 18.34 12.33
N GLN A 219 -1.14 17.85 11.28
CA GLN A 219 0.21 18.31 10.94
C GLN A 219 0.21 19.79 10.53
N ASN A 220 -0.82 20.27 9.82
CA ASN A 220 -0.93 21.70 9.50
C ASN A 220 -1.10 22.56 10.75
N ALA A 221 -2.01 22.17 11.65
CA ALA A 221 -2.21 22.89 12.91
C ALA A 221 -0.93 22.93 13.74
N LYS A 222 -0.22 21.80 13.84
CA LYS A 222 1.08 21.73 14.52
C LYS A 222 2.14 22.63 13.87
N GLN A 223 2.25 22.65 12.55
CA GLN A 223 3.20 23.52 11.86
C GLN A 223 2.88 25.01 12.10
N GLN A 224 1.60 25.39 12.11
CA GLN A 224 1.19 26.75 12.45
C GLN A 224 1.50 27.11 13.91
N TYR A 225 1.23 26.19 14.83
CA TYR A 225 1.53 26.36 16.25
C TYR A 225 3.03 26.56 16.48
N LEU A 226 3.89 25.74 15.87
CA LEU A 226 5.35 25.88 15.97
C LEU A 226 5.86 27.22 15.43
N LYS A 227 5.17 27.83 14.46
CA LYS A 227 5.55 29.14 13.89
C LYS A 227 5.02 30.33 14.69
N THR A 228 3.86 30.19 15.34
CA THR A 228 3.12 31.34 15.90
C THR A 228 2.95 31.29 17.42
N ALA A 229 3.24 30.14 18.05
CA ALA A 229 2.94 29.83 19.45
C ALA A 229 1.45 30.02 19.83
N LYS A 230 0.55 30.08 18.84
CA LYS A 230 -0.89 30.26 19.05
C LYS A 230 -1.63 28.97 18.70
N VAL A 231 -2.48 28.52 19.62
CA VAL A 231 -3.40 27.41 19.38
C VAL A 231 -4.51 27.90 18.45
N GLN A 232 -4.75 27.18 17.36
CA GLN A 232 -5.77 27.51 16.37
C GLN A 232 -6.57 26.26 15.98
N GLY A 233 -7.88 26.44 15.76
CA GLY A 233 -8.78 25.38 15.33
C GLY A 233 -9.25 24.47 16.48
N LYS A 234 -9.43 23.18 16.17
CA LYS A 234 -10.05 22.17 17.06
C LYS A 234 -9.08 21.45 18.01
N TYR A 235 -7.80 21.78 17.97
CA TYR A 235 -6.76 21.12 18.77
C TYR A 235 -6.37 21.98 19.96
N ASP A 236 -6.11 21.36 21.11
CA ASP A 236 -5.61 22.04 22.29
C ASP A 236 -4.07 22.07 22.31
N GLN A 237 -3.51 22.88 23.22
CA GLN A 237 -2.06 23.02 23.36
C GLN A 237 -1.40 21.68 23.69
N GLU A 238 -1.95 20.93 24.63
CA GLU A 238 -1.43 19.62 25.06
C GLU A 238 -1.30 18.65 23.89
N SER A 239 -2.31 18.59 23.01
CA SER A 239 -2.26 17.71 21.83
C SER A 239 -1.22 18.13 20.81
N LEU A 240 -0.97 19.44 20.65
CA LEU A 240 0.03 19.95 19.72
C LEU A 240 1.45 19.77 20.26
N ASP A 241 1.65 19.98 21.56
CA ASP A 241 2.91 19.75 22.28
C ASP A 241 3.33 18.29 22.24
N ARG A 242 2.37 17.35 22.39
CA ARG A 242 2.60 15.91 22.22
C ARG A 242 3.18 15.56 20.84
N GLY A 243 2.81 16.29 19.81
CA GLY A 243 3.44 16.23 18.48
C GLY A 243 2.97 15.11 17.53
N PHE A 244 1.99 14.30 17.89
CA PHE A 244 1.31 13.33 17.01
C PHE A 244 -0.19 13.22 17.31
N VAL A 245 -0.96 12.78 16.31
CA VAL A 245 -2.42 12.59 16.41
C VAL A 245 -2.75 11.32 17.20
N THR A 246 -3.78 11.40 18.04
CA THR A 246 -4.25 10.29 18.90
C THR A 246 -5.77 10.14 18.91
N SER A 247 -6.51 11.00 18.20
CA SER A 247 -7.97 11.04 18.18
C SER A 247 -8.55 10.56 16.84
N GLY A 248 -9.86 10.33 16.79
CA GLY A 248 -10.54 9.84 15.59
C GLY A 248 -10.13 8.40 15.25
N LEU A 249 -9.77 8.13 14.01
CA LEU A 249 -9.32 6.79 13.60
C LEU A 249 -7.98 6.41 14.26
N TRP A 250 -7.19 7.41 14.63
CA TRP A 250 -5.90 7.22 15.28
C TRP A 250 -6.04 6.76 16.74
N SER A 251 -7.21 6.90 17.38
CA SER A 251 -7.43 6.31 18.71
C SER A 251 -7.66 4.79 18.65
N LEU A 252 -8.07 4.28 17.49
CA LEU A 252 -8.34 2.86 17.27
C LEU A 252 -7.09 2.13 16.75
N SER A 253 -6.38 2.75 15.82
CA SER A 253 -5.17 2.19 15.20
C SER A 253 -4.11 3.25 15.11
N ARG A 254 -2.86 2.91 15.42
CA ARG A 254 -1.75 3.87 15.31
C ARG A 254 -1.41 4.22 13.87
N HIS A 255 -1.83 3.39 12.91
CA HIS A 255 -1.68 3.62 11.47
C HIS A 255 -2.95 3.17 10.74
N PRO A 256 -4.07 3.89 10.89
CA PRO A 256 -5.37 3.47 10.36
C PRO A 256 -5.39 3.45 8.83
N ASN A 257 -4.69 4.38 8.19
CA ASN A 257 -4.48 4.37 6.73
C ASN A 257 -3.65 3.16 6.28
N PHE A 258 -2.58 2.79 6.99
CA PHE A 258 -1.80 1.61 6.64
C PHE A 258 -2.55 0.30 6.89
N ALA A 259 -3.44 0.26 7.89
CA ALA A 259 -4.30 -0.89 8.14
C ALA A 259 -5.29 -1.09 7.00
N ALA A 260 -5.94 -0.01 6.54
CA ALA A 260 -6.84 -0.04 5.40
C ALA A 260 -6.10 -0.38 4.09
N GLU A 261 -4.91 0.20 3.86
CA GLU A 261 -4.06 -0.09 2.70
C GLU A 261 -3.68 -1.58 2.63
N GLN A 262 -3.24 -2.16 3.75
CA GLN A 262 -2.97 -3.60 3.82
C GLN A 262 -4.23 -4.44 3.58
N ALA A 263 -5.37 -4.03 4.13
CA ALA A 263 -6.63 -4.71 3.92
C ALA A 263 -7.08 -4.68 2.44
N ILE A 264 -6.85 -3.58 1.71
CA ILE A 264 -7.18 -3.47 0.27
C ILE A 264 -6.54 -4.61 -0.52
N TRP A 265 -5.23 -4.81 -0.35
CA TRP A 265 -4.50 -5.83 -1.13
C TRP A 265 -4.85 -7.26 -0.71
N VAL A 266 -5.16 -7.47 0.57
CA VAL A 266 -5.67 -8.77 1.05
C VAL A 266 -7.07 -9.05 0.50
N VAL A 267 -7.98 -8.07 0.54
CA VAL A 267 -9.34 -8.20 0.00
C VAL A 267 -9.31 -8.45 -1.51
N LEU A 268 -8.43 -7.77 -2.26
CA LEU A 268 -8.24 -8.00 -3.69
C LEU A 268 -7.73 -9.42 -3.97
N TYR A 269 -6.77 -9.91 -3.18
CA TYR A 269 -6.30 -11.30 -3.25
C TYR A 269 -7.43 -12.31 -2.99
N VAL A 270 -8.22 -12.09 -1.93
CA VAL A 270 -9.35 -12.96 -1.58
C VAL A 270 -10.43 -12.93 -2.68
N TRP A 271 -10.68 -11.78 -3.30
CA TRP A 271 -11.60 -11.69 -4.43
C TRP A 271 -11.12 -12.52 -5.63
N GLY A 272 -9.81 -12.51 -5.92
CA GLY A 272 -9.20 -13.37 -6.93
C GLY A 272 -9.36 -14.87 -6.62
N CYS A 273 -9.16 -15.27 -5.35
CA CYS A 273 -9.37 -16.63 -4.88
C CYS A 273 -10.83 -17.06 -5.04
N TRP A 274 -11.77 -16.22 -4.58
CA TRP A 274 -13.21 -16.45 -4.71
C TRP A 274 -13.63 -16.61 -6.18
N THR A 275 -13.13 -15.73 -7.06
CA THR A 275 -13.49 -15.74 -8.48
C THR A 275 -12.96 -16.98 -9.21
N SER A 276 -11.87 -17.56 -8.72
CA SER A 276 -11.29 -18.79 -9.27
C SER A 276 -11.72 -20.07 -8.52
N ASP A 277 -12.65 -19.97 -7.58
CA ASP A 277 -13.14 -21.09 -6.75
C ASP A 277 -12.03 -21.88 -6.04
N VAL A 278 -11.04 -21.16 -5.50
CA VAL A 278 -9.95 -21.74 -4.71
C VAL A 278 -9.79 -21.00 -3.39
N VAL A 279 -9.27 -21.70 -2.37
CA VAL A 279 -8.99 -21.10 -1.06
C VAL A 279 -7.68 -20.30 -1.06
N TYR A 280 -6.69 -20.74 -1.86
CA TYR A 280 -5.40 -20.06 -1.98
C TYR A 280 -4.80 -20.21 -3.39
N ASN A 281 -3.97 -19.26 -3.79
CA ASN A 281 -3.18 -19.36 -5.03
C ASN A 281 -1.88 -18.55 -4.98
N TRP A 282 -1.09 -18.61 -6.04
CA TRP A 282 0.25 -17.99 -6.10
C TRP A 282 0.26 -16.47 -6.00
N THR A 283 -0.86 -15.78 -6.33
CA THR A 283 -0.94 -14.31 -6.23
C THR A 283 -0.86 -13.81 -4.77
N PHE A 284 -1.00 -14.72 -3.80
CA PHE A 284 -0.77 -14.45 -2.37
C PHE A 284 0.60 -13.82 -2.10
N ILE A 285 1.61 -14.15 -2.91
CA ILE A 285 2.96 -13.60 -2.74
C ILE A 285 2.97 -12.07 -2.81
N GLY A 286 2.09 -11.46 -3.61
CA GLY A 286 1.95 -10.00 -3.69
C GLY A 286 1.41 -9.43 -2.39
N ALA A 287 0.27 -9.92 -1.93
CA ALA A 287 -0.34 -9.47 -0.68
C ALA A 287 0.60 -9.68 0.53
N MET A 288 1.20 -10.87 0.66
CA MET A 288 2.12 -11.19 1.76
C MET A 288 3.37 -10.30 1.75
N SER A 289 4.00 -10.11 0.59
CA SER A 289 5.18 -9.24 0.47
C SER A 289 4.85 -7.79 0.84
N TYR A 290 3.65 -7.33 0.48
CA TYR A 290 3.15 -6.01 0.83
C TYR A 290 2.95 -5.85 2.35
N LEU A 291 2.36 -6.85 3.02
CA LEU A 291 2.22 -6.88 4.48
C LEU A 291 3.58 -6.84 5.19
N ILE A 292 4.55 -7.63 4.73
CA ILE A 292 5.90 -7.67 5.30
C ILE A 292 6.59 -6.31 5.16
N LEU A 293 6.46 -5.67 3.99
CA LEU A 293 7.01 -4.34 3.76
C LEU A 293 6.39 -3.31 4.70
N PHE A 294 5.06 -3.27 4.81
CA PHE A 294 4.35 -2.32 5.67
C PHE A 294 4.68 -2.54 7.15
N GLN A 295 4.79 -3.79 7.59
CA GLN A 295 5.21 -4.13 8.95
C GLN A 295 6.62 -3.60 9.24
N SER A 296 7.58 -3.85 8.34
CA SER A 296 8.99 -3.43 8.48
C SER A 296 9.13 -1.91 8.45
N SER A 297 8.47 -1.28 7.49
CA SER A 297 8.38 0.18 7.32
C SER A 297 7.78 0.86 8.56
N THR A 298 6.73 0.28 9.13
CA THR A 298 6.07 0.80 10.32
C THR A 298 6.95 0.67 11.56
N TRP A 299 7.62 -0.47 11.75
CA TRP A 299 8.60 -0.63 12.84
C TRP A 299 9.70 0.43 12.78
N PHE A 300 10.25 0.66 11.59
CA PHE A 300 11.27 1.68 11.42
C PHE A 300 10.73 3.09 11.73
N THR A 301 9.56 3.42 11.18
CA THR A 301 8.92 4.73 11.39
C THR A 301 8.56 4.98 12.86
N GLU A 302 7.99 3.98 13.54
CA GLU A 302 7.68 4.08 14.96
C GLU A 302 8.94 4.20 15.83
N SER A 303 10.05 3.57 15.44
CA SER A 303 11.32 3.71 16.18
C SER A 303 11.87 5.15 16.12
N ILE A 304 11.61 5.86 15.02
CA ILE A 304 12.00 7.26 14.85
C ILE A 304 11.06 8.15 15.67
N SER A 305 9.74 7.92 15.56
CA SER A 305 8.73 8.63 16.35
C SER A 305 8.94 8.47 17.85
N ALA A 306 9.25 7.27 18.33
CA ALA A 306 9.49 7.00 19.75
C ALA A 306 10.76 7.65 20.31
N LYS A 307 11.74 7.98 19.45
CA LYS A 307 12.91 8.79 19.84
C LYS A 307 12.59 10.28 19.87
N LYS A 308 11.70 10.73 18.99
CA LYS A 308 11.33 12.14 18.84
C LYS A 308 10.29 12.60 19.86
N TYR A 309 9.33 11.73 20.20
CA TYR A 309 8.17 12.05 21.05
C TYR A 309 8.15 11.13 22.27
N PRO A 310 8.44 11.64 23.49
CA PRO A 310 8.46 10.83 24.72
C PRO A 310 7.17 10.05 24.97
N ASP A 311 6.01 10.70 24.77
CA ASP A 311 4.69 10.13 25.02
C ASP A 311 4.29 9.05 23.99
N TYR A 312 5.03 8.91 22.89
CA TYR A 312 4.71 7.93 21.84
C TYR A 312 4.81 6.50 22.35
N LYS A 313 5.69 6.23 23.32
CA LYS A 313 5.78 4.90 23.96
C LYS A 313 4.52 4.55 24.74
N GLU A 314 3.92 5.51 25.44
CA GLU A 314 2.65 5.28 26.12
C GLU A 314 1.52 5.04 25.11
N TYR A 315 1.51 5.79 24.01
CA TYR A 315 0.56 5.58 22.92
C TYR A 315 0.69 4.19 22.29
N GLN A 316 1.91 3.70 22.06
CA GLN A 316 2.18 2.34 21.58
C GLN A 316 1.65 1.24 22.51
N GLN A 317 1.60 1.50 23.81
CA GLN A 317 1.04 0.56 24.77
C GLN A 317 -0.48 0.52 24.72
N ARG A 318 -1.14 1.66 24.49
CA ARG A 318 -2.61 1.79 24.58
C ARG A 318 -3.33 1.42 23.28
N VAL A 319 -2.84 1.91 22.15
CA VAL A 319 -3.50 1.78 20.84
C VAL A 319 -2.77 0.74 20.00
N GLY A 320 -3.50 -0.16 19.33
CA GLY A 320 -2.90 -1.21 18.51
C GLY A 320 -2.29 -0.66 17.20
N LYS A 321 -1.30 -1.34 16.63
CA LYS A 321 -0.56 -0.83 15.46
C LYS A 321 -1.43 -0.66 14.22
N PHE A 322 -2.09 -1.76 13.81
CA PHE A 322 -2.95 -1.80 12.62
C PHE A 322 -4.41 -2.11 13.00
N LEU A 323 -4.61 -3.03 13.94
CA LEU A 323 -5.92 -3.40 14.46
C LEU A 323 -6.16 -2.76 15.84
N PRO A 324 -7.43 -2.49 16.21
CA PRO A 324 -7.79 -2.05 17.55
C PRO A 324 -7.27 -2.98 18.62
N ASN A 325 -6.82 -2.40 19.72
CA ASN A 325 -6.40 -3.16 20.88
C ASN A 325 -7.64 -3.60 21.65
N ILE A 326 -8.13 -4.80 21.33
CA ILE A 326 -9.33 -5.39 21.95
C ILE A 326 -9.03 -5.94 23.35
N ILE A 327 -7.75 -6.07 23.70
CA ILE A 327 -7.29 -6.55 25.00
C ILE A 327 -6.74 -5.33 25.77
N PRO A 328 -7.30 -4.96 26.94
CA PRO A 328 -6.77 -3.85 27.73
C PRO A 328 -5.34 -4.19 28.16
N THR A 329 -4.38 -3.52 27.54
CA THR A 329 -2.97 -3.63 27.87
C THR A 329 -2.68 -2.99 29.22
N SER A 330 -1.54 -3.37 29.81
CA SER A 330 -1.06 -2.89 31.11
C SER A 330 -1.12 -1.37 31.30
N GLY A 331 -1.10 -0.56 30.23
CA GLY A 331 -1.29 0.90 30.29
C GLY A 331 -2.61 1.33 30.93
N ALA A 332 -3.72 0.64 30.63
CA ALA A 332 -5.01 0.90 31.28
C ALA A 332 -4.99 0.52 32.77
N LYS A 333 -4.28 -0.56 33.13
CA LYS A 333 -4.05 -0.96 34.52
C LYS A 333 -3.13 0.00 35.27
N ILE A 334 -2.09 0.52 34.61
CA ILE A 334 -1.14 1.49 35.17
C ILE A 334 -1.82 2.85 35.37
N GLU A 335 -2.68 3.28 34.45
CA GLU A 335 -3.42 4.52 34.56
C GLU A 335 -4.54 4.43 35.62
N ALA A 336 -5.21 3.27 35.72
CA ALA A 336 -6.10 2.97 36.84
C ALA A 336 -5.36 3.02 38.18
N ALA A 337 -4.20 2.37 38.27
CA ALA A 337 -3.36 2.38 39.47
C ALA A 337 -2.81 3.77 39.82
N LYS A 338 -2.45 4.60 38.82
CA LYS A 338 -2.04 6.00 39.03
C LYS A 338 -3.20 6.86 39.53
N LYS A 339 -4.42 6.66 39.01
CA LYS A 339 -5.63 7.34 39.48
C LYS A 339 -6.00 6.93 40.91
N GLU A 340 -5.90 5.64 41.23
CA GLU A 340 -6.07 5.11 42.59
C GLU A 340 -5.05 5.71 43.57
N ALA A 341 -3.76 5.70 43.21
CA ALA A 341 -2.70 6.26 44.05
C ALA A 341 -2.83 7.78 44.26
N ALA A 342 -3.33 8.51 43.25
CA ALA A 342 -3.60 9.94 43.37
C ALA A 342 -4.82 10.22 44.27
N ALA A 343 -5.88 9.42 44.17
CA ALA A 343 -7.05 9.51 45.03
C ALA A 343 -6.70 9.21 46.50
N ASP A 344 -5.87 8.20 46.75
CA ASP A 344 -5.38 7.85 48.09
C ASP A 344 -4.54 8.95 48.73
N LYS A 345 -3.67 9.61 47.95
CA LYS A 345 -2.90 10.76 48.45
C LYS A 345 -3.79 11.95 48.80
N LEU A 346 -4.86 12.17 48.04
CA LEU A 346 -5.84 13.23 48.29
C LEU A 346 -6.67 12.95 49.55
N ASN A 347 -7.07 11.70 49.76
CA ASN A 347 -7.78 11.28 50.97
C ASN A 347 -6.90 11.37 52.22
N LYS A 348 -5.63 10.93 52.15
CA LYS A 348 -4.69 11.05 53.27
C LYS A 348 -4.41 12.51 53.67
N LYS A 349 -4.35 13.44 52.70
CA LYS A 349 -4.21 14.88 52.97
C LYS A 349 -5.44 15.49 53.66
N LYS A 350 -6.66 15.05 53.30
CA LYS A 350 -7.90 15.53 53.96
C LYS A 350 -8.03 15.05 55.41
N VAL A 351 -7.53 13.86 55.72
CA VAL A 351 -7.54 13.31 57.08
C VAL A 351 -6.50 13.99 57.98
N SER A 352 -5.38 14.47 57.43
CA SER A 352 -4.35 15.19 58.22
C SER A 352 -4.66 16.67 58.47
N SER A 353 -5.55 17.29 57.68
CA SER A 353 -5.91 18.72 57.82
C SER A 353 -7.17 18.97 58.67
N GLY A 354 -7.77 17.91 59.22
CA GLY A 354 -8.99 17.97 60.03
C GLY A 354 -8.77 17.65 61.52
N LYS A 355 -7.55 17.77 62.02
CA LYS A 355 -7.21 17.67 63.45
C LYS A 355 -6.70 18.99 63.99
#